data_AF-A0A7U9SLG6-F1
#
_entry.id   AF-A0A7U9SLG6-F1
#
_cell.length_a   1.000
_cell.length_b   1.000
_cell.length_c   1.000
_cell.angle_alpha   90.00
_cell.angle_beta   90.00
_cell.angle_gamma   90.00
#
_symmetry.space_group_name_H-M   'P 1'
#
loop_
_entity.id
_entity.type
_entity.pdbx_description
1 polymer ?
#
loop_
_entity_poly.entity_id
_entity_poly.type
_entity_poly.pdbx_seq_one_letter_code
_entity_poly.pdbx_strand_id
1 'polypeptide(L)'
;MRKGEERSLAKKLWRATMARIHEELPSASFQMPSSGIVQATVCARSGKLPIAGLCDGVLKSEYFAEGTVPTESCDVHYQGMICQYTNLPASEPCPFKVGGVLELMPIEHPALQQSASVTQQITNPDGTVSNIAVPQNQTNTCPHTIEFMTQPGVEGIVEQQRLEIEAAIQAQAAAQAAASQPEGAPAPPPPTTATGQRSKN
;
A
#
# COMPACT_ATOMS: atom_id res chain seq x y z
N MET A 1 11.38 36.21 4.62
CA MET A 1 12.30 35.07 4.44
C MET A 1 11.52 33.87 3.95
N ARG A 2 12.05 33.04 3.04
CA ARG A 2 11.36 31.79 2.68
C ARG A 2 11.43 30.87 3.89
N LYS A 3 10.30 30.26 4.29
CA LYS A 3 10.16 29.40 5.48
C LYS A 3 11.27 28.34 5.66
N GLY A 4 11.89 27.88 4.56
CA GLY A 4 13.02 26.94 4.59
C GLY A 4 14.35 27.53 5.06
N GLU A 5 14.62 28.82 4.79
CA GLU A 5 15.88 29.48 5.14
C GLU A 5 15.98 29.76 6.64
N GLU A 6 14.87 30.17 7.27
CA GLU A 6 14.78 30.37 8.72
C GLU A 6 14.99 29.07 9.50
N ARG A 7 14.34 27.97 9.06
CA ARG A 7 14.53 26.64 9.67
C ARG A 7 16.00 26.20 9.58
N SER A 8 16.63 26.43 8.42
CA SER A 8 18.04 26.08 8.20
C SER A 8 18.96 26.90 9.10
N LEU A 9 18.72 28.20 9.21
CA LEU A 9 19.48 29.10 10.07
C LEU A 9 19.35 28.71 11.55
N ALA A 10 18.13 28.52 12.04
CA ALA A 10 17.87 28.12 13.42
C ALA A 10 18.52 26.77 13.76
N LYS A 11 18.42 25.78 12.85
CA LYS A 11 19.06 24.47 13.02
C LYS A 11 20.59 24.58 13.10
N LYS A 12 21.20 25.40 12.24
CA LYS A 12 22.66 25.61 12.23
C LYS A 12 23.13 26.27 13.52
N LEU A 13 22.45 27.33 13.96
CA LEU A 13 22.79 28.04 15.18
C LEU A 13 22.62 27.15 16.42
N TRP A 14 21.48 26.47 16.55
CA TRP A 14 21.23 25.54 17.66
C TRP A 14 22.28 24.43 17.72
N ARG A 15 22.62 23.82 16.58
CA ARG A 15 23.64 22.77 16.52
C ARG A 15 25.02 23.31 16.93
N ALA A 16 25.43 24.48 16.42
CA ALA A 16 26.72 25.06 16.76
C ALA A 16 26.84 25.39 18.25
N THR A 17 25.77 25.92 18.86
CA THR A 17 25.73 26.24 20.28
C THR A 17 25.71 24.97 21.14
N MET A 18 24.79 24.04 20.87
CA MET A 18 24.66 22.81 21.68
C MET A 18 25.85 21.88 21.54
N ALA A 19 26.50 21.81 20.38
CA ALA A 19 27.71 20.99 20.20
C ALA A 19 28.85 21.46 21.11
N ARG A 20 29.05 22.77 21.27
CA ARG A 20 30.05 23.32 22.21
C ARG A 20 29.68 23.08 23.66
N ILE A 21 28.41 23.29 24.03
CA ILE A 21 27.94 23.09 25.41
C ILE A 21 28.11 21.62 25.85
N HIS A 22 27.89 20.68 24.93
CA HIS A 22 27.94 19.24 25.19
C HIS A 22 29.27 18.57 24.86
N GLU A 23 30.35 19.31 24.51
CA GLU A 23 31.62 18.74 24.03
C GLU A 23 32.31 17.81 25.05
N GLU A 24 32.23 18.15 26.33
CA GLU A 24 32.85 17.39 27.43
C GLU A 24 31.81 16.76 28.38
N LEU A 25 30.52 16.81 28.02
CA LEU A 25 29.45 16.22 28.84
C LEU A 25 29.19 14.78 28.41
N PRO A 26 29.07 13.82 29.36
CA PRO A 26 28.69 12.46 29.02
C PRO A 26 27.26 12.43 28.43
N SER A 27 26.99 11.46 27.57
CA SER A 27 25.64 11.23 27.04
C SER A 27 24.67 10.93 28.19
N ALA A 28 23.70 11.80 28.41
CA ALA A 28 22.62 11.57 29.36
C ALA A 28 21.49 10.74 28.71
N SER A 29 21.00 9.74 29.43
CA SER A 29 19.79 9.00 29.07
C SER A 29 18.66 9.39 30.01
N PHE A 30 17.45 9.48 29.47
CA PHE A 30 16.25 9.59 30.30
C PHE A 30 16.01 8.22 30.94
N GLN A 31 15.93 8.21 32.28
CA GLN A 31 15.47 7.02 32.99
C GLN A 31 13.97 6.89 32.77
N MET A 32 13.53 5.71 32.33
CA MET A 32 12.11 5.44 32.19
C MET A 32 11.46 5.53 33.57
N PRO A 33 10.38 6.32 33.73
CA PRO A 33 9.67 6.41 35.00
C PRO A 33 9.25 5.02 35.49
N SER A 34 9.27 4.79 36.81
CA SER A 34 8.85 3.52 37.40
C SER A 34 7.36 3.22 37.23
N SER A 35 6.57 4.22 36.89
CA SER A 35 5.13 4.11 36.65
C SER A 35 4.64 5.19 35.69
N GLY A 36 3.46 4.97 35.13
CA GLY A 36 2.76 5.90 34.25
C GLY A 36 3.08 5.77 32.77
N ILE A 37 4.14 5.03 32.40
CA ILE A 37 4.51 4.75 31.01
C ILE A 37 4.77 3.24 30.85
N VAL A 38 4.16 2.64 29.83
CA VAL A 38 4.36 1.25 29.43
C VAL A 38 4.80 1.18 27.97
N GLN A 39 5.49 0.11 27.61
CA GLN A 39 5.83 -0.16 26.22
C GLN A 39 4.88 -1.23 25.66
N ALA A 40 4.35 -1.00 24.46
CA ALA A 40 3.52 -1.98 23.76
C ALA A 40 3.89 -2.05 22.28
N THR A 41 3.65 -3.21 21.67
CA THR A 41 3.85 -3.42 20.24
C THR A 41 2.53 -3.24 19.50
N VAL A 42 2.55 -2.37 18.50
CA VAL A 42 1.42 -2.04 17.63
C VAL A 42 1.75 -2.36 16.17
N CYS A 43 0.72 -2.45 15.34
CA CYS A 43 0.86 -2.42 13.90
C CYS A 43 1.29 -1.00 13.46
N ALA A 44 2.40 -0.87 12.73
CA ALA A 44 2.93 0.42 12.28
C ALA A 44 2.03 1.13 11.25
N ARG A 45 1.06 0.42 10.67
CA ARG A 45 0.09 0.97 9.70
C ARG A 45 -1.16 1.54 10.36
N SER A 46 -1.77 0.79 11.28
CA SER A 46 -3.01 1.22 11.97
C SER A 46 -2.77 1.89 13.32
N GLY A 47 -1.62 1.66 13.96
CA GLY A 47 -1.39 2.02 15.36
C GLY A 47 -2.17 1.15 16.36
N LYS A 48 -2.90 0.13 15.90
CA LYS A 48 -3.72 -0.80 16.70
C LYS A 48 -2.96 -2.08 17.05
N LEU A 49 -3.55 -2.98 17.85
CA LEU A 49 -2.94 -4.26 18.19
C LEU A 49 -2.70 -5.11 16.93
N PRO A 50 -1.49 -5.66 16.75
CA PRO A 50 -1.14 -6.41 15.56
C PRO A 50 -1.85 -7.78 15.53
N ILE A 51 -2.20 -8.23 14.32
CA ILE A 51 -2.70 -9.58 14.07
C ILE A 51 -1.51 -10.46 13.68
N ALA A 52 -1.27 -11.54 14.43
CA ALA A 52 -0.21 -12.49 14.13
C ALA A 52 -0.38 -13.11 12.73
N GLY A 53 0.71 -13.22 11.97
CA GLY A 53 0.71 -13.72 10.60
C GLY A 53 0.31 -12.68 9.54
N LEU A 54 -0.32 -11.57 9.94
CA LEU A 54 -0.78 -10.53 9.02
C LEU A 54 -0.01 -9.21 9.18
N CYS A 55 0.33 -8.85 10.42
CA CYS A 55 1.05 -7.61 10.75
C CYS A 55 2.55 -7.82 10.95
N ASP A 56 3.06 -9.05 10.82
CA ASP A 56 4.42 -9.44 11.24
C ASP A 56 5.53 -8.63 10.55
N GLY A 57 5.30 -8.19 9.32
CA GLY A 57 6.25 -7.36 8.55
C GLY A 57 6.29 -5.88 8.95
N VAL A 58 5.37 -5.42 9.80
CA VAL A 58 5.17 -4.00 10.12
C VAL A 58 4.90 -3.77 11.60
N LEU A 59 5.53 -4.56 12.48
CA LEU A 59 5.44 -4.37 13.93
C LEU A 59 6.28 -3.18 14.39
N LYS A 60 5.74 -2.37 15.31
CA LYS A 60 6.46 -1.26 15.95
C LYS A 60 6.19 -1.23 17.45
N SER A 61 7.24 -1.20 18.25
CA SER A 61 7.14 -0.96 19.69
C SER A 61 7.21 0.54 19.98
N GLU A 62 6.26 1.02 20.78
CA GLU A 62 6.11 2.42 21.18
C GLU A 62 5.81 2.53 22.69
N TYR A 63 6.01 3.72 23.24
CA TYR A 63 5.67 4.05 24.63
C TYR A 63 4.26 4.65 24.71
N PHE A 64 3.50 4.24 25.72
CA PHE A 64 2.13 4.66 25.98
C PHE A 64 1.98 5.06 27.45
N ALA A 65 1.05 5.96 27.75
CA ALA A 65 0.61 6.13 29.12
C ALA A 65 -0.13 4.87 29.59
N GLU A 66 -0.01 4.51 30.86
CA GLU A 66 -0.78 3.42 31.44
C GLU A 66 -2.28 3.58 31.16
N GLY A 67 -2.94 2.50 30.72
CA GLY A 67 -4.37 2.52 30.36
C GLY A 67 -4.70 3.11 28.99
N THR A 68 -3.72 3.61 28.22
CA THR A 68 -3.93 4.16 26.85
C THR A 68 -3.41 3.25 25.74
N VAL A 69 -2.91 2.07 26.09
CA VAL A 69 -2.49 1.07 25.10
C VAL A 69 -3.70 0.66 24.26
N PRO A 70 -3.59 0.65 22.91
CA PRO A 70 -4.68 0.20 22.04
C PRO A 70 -5.16 -1.20 22.42
N THR A 71 -6.48 -1.39 22.46
CA THR A 71 -7.12 -2.68 22.76
C THR A 71 -7.81 -3.29 21.55
N GLU A 72 -8.03 -2.49 20.50
CA GLU A 72 -8.62 -2.95 19.25
C GLU A 72 -7.56 -3.62 18.37
N SER A 73 -7.97 -4.67 17.67
CA SER A 73 -7.16 -5.33 16.64
C SER A 73 -7.02 -4.45 15.41
N CYS A 74 -5.91 -4.65 14.69
CA CYS A 74 -5.63 -4.00 13.43
C CYS A 74 -6.76 -4.21 12.41
N ASP A 75 -7.15 -3.13 11.77
CA ASP A 75 -8.24 -3.03 10.79
C ASP A 75 -7.76 -2.72 9.36
N VAL A 76 -6.46 -2.45 9.19
CA VAL A 76 -5.87 -2.18 7.87
C VAL A 76 -5.33 -3.45 7.20
N HIS A 77 -4.80 -4.42 7.95
CA HIS A 77 -4.43 -5.71 7.37
C HIS A 77 -5.64 -6.62 7.37
N TYR A 78 -6.15 -6.91 6.19
CA TYR A 78 -7.34 -7.71 5.97
C TYR A 78 -6.98 -9.07 5.38
N GLN A 79 -7.59 -10.13 5.91
CA GLN A 79 -7.58 -11.46 5.31
C GLN A 79 -9.01 -11.96 5.19
N GLY A 80 -9.39 -12.38 3.99
CA GLY A 80 -10.76 -12.83 3.74
C GLY A 80 -11.09 -12.87 2.26
N MET A 81 -12.34 -12.58 1.93
CA MET A 81 -12.81 -12.56 0.56
C MET A 81 -12.56 -11.17 -0.05
N ILE A 82 -11.85 -11.15 -1.17
CA ILE A 82 -11.51 -9.96 -1.92
C ILE A 82 -12.29 -10.02 -3.24
N CYS A 83 -12.83 -8.88 -3.65
CA CYS A 83 -13.46 -8.72 -4.95
C CYS A 83 -12.37 -8.63 -6.02
N GLN A 84 -12.30 -9.62 -6.91
CA GLN A 84 -11.28 -9.68 -7.95
C GLN A 84 -11.37 -8.50 -8.95
N TYR A 85 -12.55 -7.87 -9.06
CA TYR A 85 -12.76 -6.71 -9.94
C TYR A 85 -12.19 -5.41 -9.35
N THR A 86 -12.49 -5.12 -8.08
CA THR A 86 -12.12 -3.83 -7.45
C THR A 86 -10.89 -3.90 -6.56
N ASN A 87 -10.41 -5.10 -6.24
CA ASN A 87 -9.36 -5.36 -5.27
C ASN A 87 -9.65 -4.76 -3.89
N LEU A 88 -10.92 -4.80 -3.47
CA LEU A 88 -11.40 -4.42 -2.15
C LEU A 88 -12.04 -5.62 -1.45
N PRO A 89 -12.14 -5.62 -0.11
CA PRO A 89 -12.95 -6.59 0.62
C PRO A 89 -14.32 -6.79 -0.01
N ALA A 90 -14.67 -8.05 -0.27
CA ALA A 90 -15.88 -8.39 -0.96
C ALA A 90 -17.10 -8.23 -0.04
N SER A 91 -18.11 -7.51 -0.51
CA SER A 91 -19.44 -7.49 0.08
C SER A 91 -20.10 -8.88 -0.01
N GLU A 92 -21.17 -9.08 0.76
CA GLU A 92 -21.87 -10.37 0.85
C GLU A 92 -22.39 -10.90 -0.52
N PRO A 93 -23.00 -10.10 -1.41
CA PRO A 93 -23.48 -10.62 -2.68
C PRO A 93 -22.48 -10.47 -3.82
N CYS A 94 -21.20 -10.14 -3.53
CA CYS A 94 -20.18 -10.01 -4.57
C CYS A 94 -19.97 -11.36 -5.31
N PRO A 95 -20.12 -11.40 -6.65
CA PRO A 95 -19.95 -12.63 -7.43
C PRO A 95 -18.47 -12.97 -7.71
N PHE A 96 -17.55 -12.05 -7.40
CA PHE A 96 -16.11 -12.16 -7.74
C PHE A 96 -15.24 -12.39 -6.50
N LYS A 97 -15.74 -13.11 -5.50
CA LYS A 97 -15.04 -13.39 -4.26
C LYS A 97 -13.88 -14.37 -4.48
N VAL A 98 -12.69 -13.94 -4.09
CA VAL A 98 -11.50 -14.80 -4.01
C VAL A 98 -10.84 -14.64 -2.65
N GLY A 99 -10.30 -15.72 -2.10
CA GLY A 99 -9.56 -15.65 -0.83
C GLY A 99 -8.23 -14.90 -1.01
N GLY A 100 -7.89 -13.99 -0.11
CA GLY A 100 -6.61 -13.29 -0.15
C GLY A 100 -6.32 -12.42 1.07
N VAL A 101 -5.22 -11.68 0.97
CA VAL A 101 -4.73 -10.73 1.99
C VAL A 101 -4.53 -9.38 1.33
N LEU A 102 -4.95 -8.31 2.00
CA LEU A 102 -4.86 -6.93 1.51
C LEU A 102 -4.49 -5.97 2.64
N GLU A 103 -3.74 -4.92 2.30
CA GLU A 103 -3.55 -3.74 3.15
C GLU A 103 -4.57 -2.67 2.71
N LEU A 104 -5.54 -2.38 3.57
CA LEU A 104 -6.60 -1.41 3.37
C LEU A 104 -6.13 0.00 3.74
N MET A 105 -6.69 0.99 3.06
CA MET A 105 -6.54 2.37 3.47
C MET A 105 -7.37 2.61 4.74
N PRO A 106 -6.81 3.21 5.81
CA PRO A 106 -7.59 3.56 6.99
C PRO A 106 -8.80 4.43 6.63
N ILE A 107 -9.98 4.08 7.14
CA ILE A 107 -11.18 4.92 7.00
C ILE A 107 -10.99 6.15 7.88
N GLU A 108 -11.20 7.33 7.31
CA GLU A 108 -11.12 8.57 8.07
C GLU A 108 -12.21 8.62 9.15
N HIS A 109 -11.90 9.21 10.30
CA HIS A 109 -12.91 9.46 11.32
C HIS A 109 -14.03 10.37 10.75
N PRO A 110 -15.32 10.15 11.07
CA PRO A 110 -16.43 10.95 10.53
C PRO A 110 -16.25 12.47 10.64
N ALA A 111 -15.54 12.93 11.66
CA ALA A 111 -15.20 14.35 11.85
C ALA A 111 -14.30 14.94 10.74
N LEU A 112 -13.59 14.11 9.97
CA LEU A 112 -12.63 14.51 8.93
C LEU A 112 -13.16 14.26 7.51
N GLN A 113 -14.17 13.40 7.37
CA GLN A 113 -14.71 12.93 6.07
C GLN A 113 -15.38 14.02 5.21
N GLN A 114 -15.64 15.22 5.74
CA GLN A 114 -16.33 16.30 5.02
C GLN A 114 -15.57 16.83 3.80
N SER A 115 -14.27 16.53 3.68
CA SER A 115 -13.42 16.97 2.56
C SER A 115 -12.97 15.84 1.62
N ALA A 116 -13.33 14.59 1.91
CA ALA A 116 -12.87 13.39 1.21
C ALA A 116 -13.81 12.95 0.07
N SER A 117 -14.30 13.90 -0.74
CA SER A 117 -15.08 13.57 -1.94
C SER A 117 -14.17 13.55 -3.17
N VAL A 118 -14.24 12.46 -3.96
CA VAL A 118 -13.55 12.36 -5.24
C VAL A 118 -14.52 12.79 -6.32
N THR A 119 -14.11 13.73 -7.17
CA THR A 119 -14.91 14.13 -8.33
C THR A 119 -14.72 13.09 -9.43
N GLN A 120 -15.76 12.34 -9.76
CA GLN A 120 -15.74 11.40 -10.87
C GLN A 120 -16.39 12.05 -12.08
N GLN A 121 -15.71 11.97 -13.22
CA GLN A 121 -16.19 12.51 -14.48
C GLN A 121 -16.97 11.42 -15.22
N ILE A 122 -18.28 11.60 -15.35
CA ILE A 122 -19.17 10.67 -16.05
C ILE A 122 -19.54 11.29 -17.40
N THR A 123 -19.36 10.51 -18.48
CA THR A 123 -19.84 10.89 -19.80
C THR A 123 -21.26 10.33 -19.95
N ASN A 124 -22.23 11.22 -20.06
CA ASN A 124 -23.62 10.86 -20.22
C ASN A 124 -23.88 10.33 -21.65
N PRO A 125 -24.99 9.61 -21.88
CA PRO A 125 -25.36 9.11 -23.20
C PRO A 125 -25.55 10.21 -24.26
N ASP A 126 -25.77 11.45 -23.85
CA ASP A 126 -25.90 12.63 -24.72
C ASP A 126 -24.54 13.26 -25.10
N GLY A 127 -23.43 12.64 -24.69
CA GLY A 127 -22.07 13.11 -24.93
C GLY A 127 -21.61 14.24 -24.00
N THR A 128 -22.45 14.69 -23.06
CA THR A 128 -22.06 15.67 -22.06
C THR A 128 -21.24 15.03 -20.94
N VAL A 129 -20.43 15.85 -20.29
CA VAL A 129 -19.54 15.41 -19.21
C VAL A 129 -20.02 16.02 -17.90
N SER A 130 -20.48 15.16 -16.98
CA SER A 130 -20.90 15.55 -15.63
C SER A 130 -19.79 15.24 -14.62
N ASN A 131 -19.49 16.21 -13.75
CA ASN A 131 -18.62 16.01 -12.60
C ASN A 131 -19.49 15.70 -11.38
N ILE A 132 -19.47 14.46 -10.92
CA ILE A 132 -20.24 14.03 -9.75
C ILE A 132 -19.27 13.83 -8.60
N ALA A 133 -19.56 14.49 -7.46
CA ALA A 133 -18.86 14.21 -6.22
C ALA A 133 -19.29 12.83 -5.73
N VAL A 134 -18.43 11.83 -5.95
CA VAL A 134 -18.65 10.51 -5.39
C VAL A 134 -18.04 10.52 -3.99
N PRO A 135 -18.82 10.22 -2.93
CA PRO A 135 -18.23 10.02 -1.63
C PRO A 135 -17.14 8.94 -1.77
N GLN A 136 -15.93 9.19 -1.25
CA GLN A 136 -14.92 8.12 -1.23
C GLN A 136 -15.54 6.87 -0.61
N ASN A 137 -15.04 5.70 -1.03
CA ASN A 137 -15.46 4.44 -0.44
C ASN A 137 -15.15 4.43 1.06
N GLN A 138 -16.11 4.86 1.87
CA GLN A 138 -15.99 4.96 3.32
C GLN A 138 -16.09 3.59 4.00
N THR A 139 -16.38 2.53 3.24
CA THR A 139 -16.64 1.20 3.80
C THR A 139 -15.52 0.22 3.55
N ASN A 140 -14.51 0.57 2.72
CA ASN A 140 -13.48 -0.35 2.25
C ASN A 140 -14.06 -1.67 1.72
N THR A 141 -15.23 -1.63 1.07
CA THR A 141 -15.86 -2.83 0.49
C THR A 141 -16.18 -2.60 -0.97
N CYS A 142 -16.21 -3.66 -1.77
CA CYS A 142 -16.58 -3.54 -3.17
C CYS A 142 -18.04 -3.06 -3.33
N PRO A 143 -18.36 -2.35 -4.43
CA PRO A 143 -19.68 -1.75 -4.64
C PRO A 143 -20.80 -2.75 -4.95
N HIS A 144 -20.51 -4.06 -5.00
CA HIS A 144 -21.49 -5.13 -5.21
C HIS A 144 -22.38 -5.31 -3.98
N THR A 145 -23.07 -4.27 -3.52
CA THR A 145 -24.03 -4.38 -2.40
C THR A 145 -25.32 -5.07 -2.86
N ILE A 146 -26.20 -5.40 -1.92
CA ILE A 146 -27.50 -6.00 -2.25
C ILE A 146 -28.30 -5.04 -3.16
N GLU A 147 -28.26 -3.74 -2.85
CA GLU A 147 -28.92 -2.70 -3.63
C GLU A 147 -28.33 -2.58 -5.03
N PHE A 148 -27.02 -2.76 -5.21
CA PHE A 148 -26.41 -2.80 -6.54
C PHE A 148 -26.84 -4.05 -7.31
N MET A 149 -26.78 -5.21 -6.66
CA MET A 149 -27.08 -6.51 -7.27
C MET A 149 -28.57 -6.73 -7.60
N THR A 150 -29.45 -5.80 -7.22
CA THR A 150 -30.89 -5.86 -7.51
C THR A 150 -31.35 -4.82 -8.54
N GLN A 151 -30.42 -4.02 -9.09
CA GLN A 151 -30.74 -3.02 -10.10
C GLN A 151 -31.05 -3.65 -11.46
N PRO A 152 -32.00 -3.11 -12.24
CA PRO A 152 -32.25 -3.58 -13.59
C PRO A 152 -31.00 -3.47 -14.48
N GLY A 153 -30.65 -4.54 -15.18
CA GLY A 153 -29.50 -4.57 -16.10
C GLY A 153 -28.16 -4.86 -15.42
N VAL A 154 -28.15 -5.17 -14.12
CA VAL A 154 -26.94 -5.54 -13.38
C VAL A 154 -26.25 -6.78 -13.95
N GLU A 155 -27.01 -7.70 -14.55
CA GLU A 155 -26.47 -8.91 -15.17
C GLU A 155 -25.50 -8.59 -16.31
N GLY A 156 -25.81 -7.58 -17.12
CA GLY A 156 -24.92 -7.11 -18.19
C GLY A 156 -23.64 -6.47 -17.64
N ILE A 157 -23.75 -5.72 -16.53
CA ILE A 157 -22.60 -5.11 -15.87
C ILE A 157 -21.70 -6.19 -15.27
N VAL A 158 -22.27 -7.16 -14.56
CA VAL A 158 -21.53 -8.28 -13.96
C VAL A 158 -20.84 -9.11 -15.06
N GLU A 159 -21.52 -9.36 -16.18
CA GLU A 159 -20.91 -10.07 -17.30
C GLU A 159 -19.72 -9.30 -17.90
N GLN A 160 -19.88 -7.99 -18.11
CA GLN A 160 -18.78 -7.15 -18.59
C GLN A 160 -17.58 -7.20 -17.62
N GLN A 161 -17.83 -7.05 -16.32
CA GLN A 161 -16.77 -7.10 -15.29
C GLN A 161 -16.06 -8.46 -15.28
N ARG A 162 -16.78 -9.56 -15.54
CA ARG A 162 -16.18 -10.90 -15.66
C ARG A 162 -15.23 -11.00 -16.84
N LEU A 163 -15.63 -10.49 -18.01
CA LEU A 163 -14.79 -10.48 -19.20
C LEU A 163 -13.51 -9.64 -18.99
N GLU A 164 -13.63 -8.51 -18.31
CA GLU A 164 -12.48 -7.66 -17.96
C GLU A 164 -11.51 -8.36 -16.99
N ILE A 165 -12.02 -9.07 -15.98
CA ILE A 165 -11.22 -9.90 -15.09
C ILE A 165 -10.46 -10.98 -15.88
N GLU A 166 -11.16 -11.71 -16.74
CA GLU A 166 -10.55 -12.80 -17.52
C GLU A 166 -9.45 -12.28 -18.44
N ALA A 167 -9.70 -11.16 -19.13
CA ALA A 167 -8.70 -10.48 -19.95
C ALA A 167 -7.48 -10.04 -19.13
N ALA A 168 -7.67 -9.51 -17.92
CA ALA A 168 -6.59 -9.12 -17.03
C ALA A 168 -5.75 -10.32 -16.57
N ILE A 169 -6.38 -11.45 -16.24
CA ILE A 169 -5.69 -12.70 -15.87
C ILE A 169 -4.87 -13.23 -17.05
N GLN A 170 -5.43 -13.24 -18.25
CA GLN A 170 -4.70 -13.66 -19.46
C GLN A 170 -3.50 -12.75 -19.74
N ALA A 171 -3.66 -11.43 -19.61
CA ALA A 171 -2.57 -10.47 -19.77
C ALA A 171 -1.45 -10.68 -18.73
N GLN A 172 -1.80 -10.93 -17.47
CA GLN A 172 -0.82 -11.25 -16.43
C GLN A 172 -0.10 -12.57 -16.70
N ALA A 173 -0.81 -13.62 -17.11
CA ALA A 173 -0.23 -14.90 -17.47
C ALA A 173 0.75 -14.78 -18.65
N ALA A 174 0.39 -14.00 -19.68
CA ALA A 174 1.27 -13.71 -20.82
C ALA A 174 2.53 -12.93 -20.39
N ALA A 175 2.38 -11.92 -19.52
CA ALA A 175 3.51 -11.16 -18.99
C ALA A 175 4.46 -12.03 -18.14
N GLN A 176 3.92 -12.93 -17.31
CA GLN A 176 4.71 -13.88 -16.52
C GLN A 176 5.44 -14.90 -17.40
N ALA A 177 4.78 -15.42 -18.44
CA ALA A 177 5.41 -16.32 -19.40
C ALA A 177 6.55 -15.64 -20.17
N ALA A 178 6.39 -14.37 -20.55
CA ALA A 178 7.44 -13.57 -21.17
C ALA A 178 8.62 -13.30 -20.23
N ALA A 179 8.36 -13.02 -18.94
CA ALA A 179 9.40 -12.81 -17.93
C ALA A 179 10.18 -14.08 -17.56
N SER A 180 9.62 -15.27 -17.86
CA SER A 180 10.22 -16.58 -17.56
C SER A 180 11.02 -17.18 -18.72
N GLN A 181 11.09 -16.49 -19.87
CA GLN A 181 11.94 -16.89 -20.98
C GLN A 181 13.41 -16.65 -20.61
N PRO A 182 14.29 -17.67 -20.67
CA PRO A 182 15.70 -17.48 -20.37
C PRO A 182 16.31 -16.52 -21.40
N GLU A 183 17.07 -15.52 -20.92
CA GLU A 183 18.00 -14.77 -21.78
C GLU A 183 18.81 -15.77 -22.61
N GLY A 184 18.84 -15.53 -23.93
CA GLY A 184 19.37 -16.46 -24.91
C GLY A 184 20.73 -17.03 -24.53
N ALA A 185 20.87 -18.34 -24.73
CA ALA A 185 22.13 -19.06 -24.59
C ALA A 185 23.26 -18.30 -25.33
N PRO A 186 24.47 -18.18 -24.74
CA PRO A 186 25.58 -17.55 -25.41
C PRO A 186 25.86 -18.28 -26.73
N ALA A 187 25.94 -17.52 -27.82
CA ALA A 187 26.26 -18.05 -29.14
C ALA A 187 27.57 -18.89 -29.06
N PRO A 188 27.63 -20.07 -29.70
CA PRO A 188 28.82 -20.90 -29.68
C PRO A 188 30.00 -20.12 -30.29
N PRO A 189 31.22 -20.22 -29.71
CA PRO A 189 32.37 -19.50 -30.23
C PRO A 189 32.66 -19.92 -31.69
N PRO A 190 33.10 -18.99 -32.55
CA PRO A 190 33.40 -19.30 -33.94
C PRO A 190 34.52 -20.34 -34.04
N PRO A 191 34.49 -21.24 -35.05
CA PRO A 191 35.49 -22.28 -35.21
C PRO A 191 36.87 -21.63 -35.47
N THR A 192 37.85 -22.04 -34.66
CA THR A 192 39.24 -21.61 -34.78
C THR A 192 39.83 -22.24 -36.04
N THR A 193 40.05 -21.44 -37.08
CA THR A 193 40.84 -21.83 -38.23
C THR A 193 42.31 -21.93 -37.81
N ALA A 194 42.82 -23.16 -37.76
CA ALA A 194 44.23 -23.45 -37.56
C ALA A 194 45.05 -22.78 -38.67
N THR A 195 45.80 -21.72 -38.31
CA THR A 195 46.77 -21.10 -39.20
C THR A 195 47.99 -22.00 -39.27
N GLY A 196 48.20 -22.62 -40.43
CA GLY A 196 49.33 -23.49 -40.71
C GLY A 196 50.67 -22.79 -40.52
N GLN A 197 51.57 -23.51 -39.84
CA GLN A 197 53.00 -23.22 -39.79
C GLN A 197 53.56 -23.03 -41.20
N ARG A 198 54.27 -21.93 -41.42
CA ARG A 198 55.14 -21.75 -42.57
C ARG A 198 56.58 -21.60 -42.07
N SER A 199 57.35 -22.68 -42.22
CA SER A 199 58.79 -22.71 -42.04
C SER A 199 59.48 -21.60 -42.84
N LYS A 200 60.49 -20.98 -42.24
CA LYS A 200 61.58 -20.33 -42.96
C LYS A 200 62.90 -20.67 -42.28
N ASN A 201 63.84 -21.04 -43.13
CA ASN A 201 65.28 -21.16 -42.92
C ASN A 201 65.88 -20.08 -42.02
#